data_AF-A0ABD5PMQ0-F1
#
_entry.id   AF-A0ABD5PMQ0-F1
#
_cell.length_a   1.000
_cell.length_b   1.000
_cell.length_c   1.000
_cell.angle_alpha   90.00
_cell.angle_beta   90.00
_cell.angle_gamma   90.00
#
_symmetry.space_group_name_H-M   'P 1'
#
loop_
_entity.id
_entity.type
_entity.pdbx_description
1 polymer ?
#
loop_
_entity_poly.entity_id
_entity_poly.type
_entity_poly.pdbx_seq_one_letter_code
_entity_poly.pdbx_strand_id
1 'polypeptide(L)'
;MPLEFSSADEAPPFRDVITVLDDEDCRTIISVLDEPMTVPEIAEAADLPLSTTYRKLDRLTEAQLASETTGVRHGRHHKSRYIVDFDRISVDLDDELEFRVDIDRSNPALGLWSDVKQEF
;
A
#
# COMPACT_ATOMS: atom_id res chain seq x y z
N MET A 1 37.23 -1.43 -9.76
CA MET A 1 35.98 -1.64 -9.01
C MET A 1 34.96 -0.63 -9.52
N PRO A 2 33.90 -1.06 -10.22
CA PRO A 2 32.75 -0.20 -10.42
C PRO A 2 31.94 -0.17 -9.11
N LEU A 3 31.31 0.97 -8.89
CA LEU A 3 30.48 1.24 -7.72
C LEU A 3 29.18 0.44 -7.89
N GLU A 4 28.94 -0.53 -7.00
CA GLU A 4 27.62 -1.14 -6.83
C GLU A 4 26.70 -0.05 -6.28
N PHE A 5 25.86 0.52 -7.15
CA PHE A 5 24.72 1.31 -6.71
C PHE A 5 23.78 0.32 -6.04
N SER A 6 23.69 0.45 -4.71
CA SER A 6 22.67 -0.19 -3.89
C SER A 6 21.29 0.13 -4.47
N SER A 7 20.66 -0.85 -5.12
CA SER A 7 19.23 -0.86 -5.42
C SER A 7 18.47 -0.86 -4.10
N ALA A 8 18.29 0.33 -3.52
CA ALA A 8 17.40 0.56 -2.38
C ALA A 8 16.05 1.17 -2.82
N ASP A 9 15.73 1.00 -4.11
CA ASP A 9 14.45 1.36 -4.74
C ASP A 9 14.09 0.23 -5.73
N GLU A 10 14.07 -1.00 -5.22
CA GLU A 10 13.61 -2.14 -6.01
C GLU A 10 12.09 -2.14 -5.91
N ALA A 11 11.41 -1.77 -7.00
CA ALA A 11 9.96 -1.89 -7.13
C ALA A 11 9.53 -3.30 -6.68
N PRO A 12 8.37 -3.45 -6.01
CA PRO A 12 7.91 -4.75 -5.54
C PRO A 12 7.91 -5.73 -6.72
N PRO A 13 8.39 -6.97 -6.53
CA PRO A 13 8.55 -7.89 -7.63
C PRO A 13 7.17 -8.15 -8.27
N PHE A 14 7.13 -8.21 -9.60
CA PHE A 14 5.89 -8.35 -10.39
C PHE A 14 4.94 -9.42 -9.84
N ARG A 15 5.48 -10.56 -9.41
CA ARG A 15 4.65 -11.67 -8.86
C ARG A 15 3.90 -11.28 -7.60
N ASP A 16 4.48 -10.47 -6.73
CA ASP A 16 3.86 -10.11 -5.45
C ASP A 16 2.71 -9.13 -5.69
N VAL A 17 2.93 -8.11 -6.53
CA VAL A 17 1.88 -7.15 -6.92
C VAL A 17 0.71 -7.88 -7.59
N ILE A 18 0.96 -8.73 -8.58
CA ILE A 18 -0.11 -9.43 -9.29
C ILE A 18 -0.83 -10.44 -8.39
N THR A 19 -0.11 -11.14 -7.50
CA THR A 19 -0.76 -12.07 -6.55
C THR A 19 -1.70 -11.33 -5.60
N VAL A 20 -1.31 -10.13 -5.16
CA VAL A 20 -2.15 -9.29 -4.31
C VAL A 20 -3.35 -8.73 -5.08
N LEU A 21 -3.17 -8.33 -6.34
CA LEU A 21 -4.27 -7.82 -7.17
C LEU A 21 -5.23 -8.91 -7.66
N ASP A 22 -4.78 -10.16 -7.79
CA ASP A 22 -5.65 -11.31 -8.11
C ASP A 22 -6.64 -11.59 -6.97
N ASP A 23 -6.21 -11.33 -5.73
CA ASP A 23 -6.99 -11.53 -4.51
C ASP A 23 -8.15 -10.53 -4.39
N GLU A 24 -9.39 -11.04 -4.37
CA GLU A 24 -10.60 -10.22 -4.29
C GLU A 24 -10.68 -9.41 -2.98
N ASP A 25 -10.32 -10.01 -1.84
CA ASP A 25 -10.35 -9.33 -0.56
C ASP A 25 -9.37 -8.14 -0.54
N CYS A 26 -8.20 -8.29 -1.16
CA CYS A 26 -7.22 -7.22 -1.29
C CYS A 26 -7.75 -6.07 -2.13
N ARG A 27 -8.41 -6.36 -3.26
CA ARG A 27 -9.03 -5.35 -4.11
C ARG A 27 -10.18 -4.61 -3.40
N THR A 28 -10.98 -5.34 -2.61
CA THR A 28 -12.02 -4.74 -1.77
C THR A 28 -11.42 -3.80 -0.74
N ILE A 29 -10.34 -4.21 -0.06
CA ILE A 29 -9.62 -3.35 0.89
C ILE A 29 -9.07 -2.08 0.22
N ILE A 30 -8.44 -2.19 -0.95
CA ILE A 30 -7.97 -1.02 -1.71
C ILE A 30 -9.13 -0.07 -2.03
N SER A 31 -10.29 -0.62 -2.43
CA SER A 31 -11.45 0.17 -2.86
C SER A 31 -12.13 0.93 -1.72
N VAL A 32 -11.97 0.50 -0.46
CA VAL A 32 -12.54 1.19 0.72
C VAL A 32 -11.56 2.16 1.38
N LEU A 33 -10.26 2.04 1.10
CA LEU A 33 -9.18 2.87 1.65
C LEU A 33 -9.04 4.23 0.94
N ASP A 34 -10.14 4.98 0.83
CA ASP A 34 -10.14 6.34 0.27
C ASP A 34 -9.53 7.38 1.24
N GLU A 35 -9.61 7.11 2.55
CA GLU A 35 -9.06 7.93 3.63
C GLU A 35 -8.22 7.08 4.61
N PRO A 36 -7.40 7.69 5.50
CA PRO A 36 -6.63 6.93 6.49
C PRO A 36 -7.50 6.20 7.53
N MET A 37 -7.60 4.87 7.41
CA MET A 37 -8.47 4.02 8.23
C MET A 37 -7.67 3.02 9.08
N THR A 38 -8.18 2.70 10.28
CA THR A 38 -7.63 1.64 11.14
C THR A 38 -8.11 0.26 10.69
N VAL A 39 -7.38 -0.80 11.05
CA VAL A 39 -7.75 -2.19 10.67
C VAL A 39 -9.21 -2.55 10.99
N PRO A 40 -9.78 -2.19 12.16
CA PRO A 40 -11.20 -2.45 12.43
C PRO A 40 -12.16 -1.69 11.52
N GLU A 41 -11.83 -0.45 11.14
CA GLU A 41 -12.65 0.35 10.22
C GLU A 41 -12.60 -0.25 8.81
N ILE A 42 -11.42 -0.69 8.37
CA ILE A 42 -11.24 -1.39 7.08
C ILE A 42 -12.05 -2.69 7.06
N ALA A 43 -11.98 -3.49 8.15
CA ALA A 43 -12.70 -4.75 8.26
C ALA A 43 -14.22 -4.56 8.17
N GLU A 44 -14.75 -3.52 8.81
CA GLU A 44 -16.18 -3.18 8.73
C GLU A 44 -16.56 -2.71 7.32
N ALA A 45 -15.79 -1.80 6.74
CA ALA A 45 -16.08 -1.24 5.41
C ALA A 45 -15.97 -2.27 4.27
N ALA A 46 -15.00 -3.19 4.38
CA ALA A 46 -14.78 -4.25 3.42
C ALA A 46 -15.68 -5.48 3.65
N ASP A 47 -16.47 -5.52 4.73
CA ASP A 47 -17.26 -6.67 5.17
C ASP A 47 -16.39 -7.95 5.33
N LEU A 48 -15.23 -7.80 5.95
CA LEU A 48 -14.25 -8.87 6.14
C LEU A 48 -14.02 -9.20 7.62
N PRO A 49 -13.75 -10.47 7.97
CA PRO A 49 -13.25 -10.80 9.29
C PRO A 49 -11.96 -10.05 9.63
N LEU A 50 -11.80 -9.62 10.88
CA LEU A 50 -10.57 -8.94 11.34
C LEU A 50 -9.30 -9.73 11.02
N SER A 51 -9.30 -11.04 11.26
CA SER A 51 -8.14 -11.91 10.98
C SER A 51 -7.79 -11.97 9.50
N THR A 52 -8.79 -11.96 8.62
CA THR A 52 -8.59 -11.87 7.17
C THR A 52 -8.03 -10.51 6.82
N THR A 53 -8.61 -9.43 7.34
CA THR A 53 -8.18 -8.06 7.09
C THR A 53 -6.72 -7.85 7.45
N TYR A 54 -6.29 -8.24 8.65
CA TYR A 54 -4.86 -8.16 9.06
C TYR A 54 -3.94 -8.86 8.05
N ARG A 55 -4.27 -10.09 7.65
CA ARG A 55 -3.44 -10.87 6.71
C ARG A 55 -3.39 -10.25 5.31
N LYS A 56 -4.48 -9.67 4.83
CA LYS A 56 -4.53 -9.05 3.50
C LYS A 56 -3.82 -7.71 3.48
N LEU A 57 -3.97 -6.93 4.55
CA LEU A 57 -3.31 -5.64 4.74
C LEU A 57 -1.79 -5.79 4.87
N ASP A 58 -1.33 -6.85 5.54
CA ASP A 58 0.08 -7.24 5.60
C ASP A 58 0.63 -7.45 4.19
N ARG A 59 -0.04 -8.27 3.38
CA ARG A 59 0.34 -8.51 1.97
C ARG A 59 0.32 -7.24 1.10
N LEU A 60 -0.68 -6.39 1.28
CA LEU A 60 -0.75 -5.10 0.58
C LEU A 60 0.42 -4.20 0.96
N THR A 61 0.85 -4.24 2.23
CA THR A 61 2.01 -3.48 2.72
C THR A 61 3.32 -4.05 2.18
N GLU A 62 3.47 -5.38 2.18
CA GLU A 62 4.64 -6.07 1.58
C GLU A 62 4.77 -5.78 0.08
N ALA A 63 3.65 -5.74 -0.65
CA ALA A 63 3.61 -5.37 -2.07
C ALA A 63 3.67 -3.85 -2.32
N GLN A 64 3.85 -3.04 -1.28
CA GLN A 64 3.88 -1.57 -1.35
C GLN A 64 2.65 -0.92 -2.02
N LEU A 65 1.49 -1.57 -1.90
CA LEU A 65 0.18 -1.11 -2.37
C LEU A 65 -0.64 -0.44 -1.24
N ALA A 66 -0.22 -0.61 0.00
CA ALA A 66 -0.75 0.12 1.15
C ALA A 66 0.39 0.50 2.10
N SER A 67 0.21 1.60 2.82
CA SER A 67 1.21 2.14 3.73
C SER A 67 0.61 2.46 5.10
N GLU A 68 1.33 2.12 6.18
CA GLU A 68 0.97 2.53 7.53
C GLU A 68 1.38 3.99 7.77
N THR A 69 0.41 4.84 8.13
CA THR A 69 0.68 6.22 8.55
C THR A 69 1.29 6.25 9.97
N THR A 70 2.52 6.73 10.07
CA THR A 70 3.35 6.65 11.29
C THR A 70 3.01 7.70 12.37
N GLY A 71 1.94 8.48 12.21
CA GLY A 71 1.77 9.78 12.87
C GLY A 71 0.85 9.89 14.09
N VAL A 72 -0.07 8.95 14.35
CA VAL A 72 -1.11 9.21 15.38
C VAL A 72 -0.64 8.78 16.78
N ARG A 73 0.15 9.63 17.45
CA ARG A 73 0.41 9.53 18.89
C ARG A 73 -0.68 10.27 19.68
N HIS A 74 -1.77 9.57 20.00
CA HIS A 74 -2.66 10.00 21.09
C HIS A 74 -3.17 8.80 21.90
N GLY A 75 -2.58 8.60 23.09
CA GLY A 75 -3.12 7.73 24.13
C GLY A 75 -2.67 6.26 24.12
N ARG A 76 -3.02 5.54 25.19
CA ARG A 76 -2.49 4.21 25.58
C ARG A 76 -2.98 3.04 24.70
N HIS A 77 -3.77 3.30 23.66
CA HIS A 77 -4.26 2.31 22.70
C HIS A 77 -4.06 2.83 21.27
N HIS A 78 -2.86 2.62 20.74
CA HIS A 78 -2.46 3.03 19.40
C HIS A 78 -3.17 2.13 18.37
N LYS A 79 -3.88 2.71 17.42
CA LYS A 79 -4.37 1.99 16.24
C LYS A 79 -3.66 2.54 15.00
N SER A 80 -2.83 1.70 14.41
CA SER A 80 -2.23 1.91 13.09
C SER A 80 -3.31 2.24 12.06
N ARG A 81 -3.08 3.29 11.28
CA ARG A 81 -3.96 3.69 10.17
C ARG A 81 -3.24 3.45 8.85
N TYR A 82 -3.98 3.00 7.86
CA TYR A 82 -3.47 2.60 6.56
C TYR A 82 -4.06 3.48 5.47
N ILE A 83 -3.29 3.67 4.39
CA ILE A 83 -3.67 4.41 3.20
C ILE A 83 -3.21 3.66 1.95
N VAL A 84 -3.89 3.90 0.83
CA VAL A 84 -3.41 3.54 -0.51
C VAL A 84 -2.70 4.75 -1.11
N ASP A 85 -1.42 4.59 -1.45
CA ASP A 85 -0.54 5.67 -1.89
C ASP A 85 -0.20 5.68 -3.39
N PHE A 86 -1.05 5.10 -4.23
CA PHE A 86 -0.89 5.11 -5.68
C PHE A 86 -2.20 5.45 -6.41
N ASP A 87 -2.11 5.92 -7.64
CA ASP A 87 -3.27 6.11 -8.53
C ASP A 87 -3.19 5.28 -9.81
N ARG A 88 -2.00 4.77 -10.16
CA ARG A 88 -1.78 3.94 -11.34
C ARG A 88 -0.76 2.85 -11.10
N ILE A 89 -1.06 1.67 -11.66
CA ILE A 89 -0.12 0.56 -11.79
C ILE A 89 0.03 0.27 -13.28
N SER A 90 1.26 0.26 -13.77
CA SER A 90 1.60 -0.07 -15.16
C SER A 90 2.37 -1.39 -15.18
N VAL A 91 2.08 -2.23 -16.17
CA VAL A 91 2.79 -3.49 -16.41
C VAL A 91 3.41 -3.41 -17.80
N ASP A 92 4.73 -3.52 -17.83
CA ASP A 92 5.51 -3.44 -19.05
C ASP A 92 6.23 -4.77 -19.29
N LEU A 93 6.38 -5.12 -20.57
CA LEU A 93 7.23 -6.22 -21.02
C LEU A 93 8.38 -5.60 -21.78
N ASP A 94 9.60 -5.80 -21.29
CA ASP A 94 10.78 -5.20 -21.91
C ASP A 94 11.32 -5.99 -23.11
N ASP A 95 12.41 -5.48 -23.70
CA ASP A 95 13.08 -6.11 -24.84
C ASP A 95 13.71 -7.49 -24.50
N GLU A 96 13.91 -7.80 -23.21
CA GLU A 96 14.42 -9.07 -22.69
C GLU A 96 13.28 -10.06 -22.36
N LEU A 97 12.02 -9.68 -22.64
CA LEU A 97 10.80 -10.42 -22.31
C LEU A 97 10.60 -10.59 -20.79
N GLU A 98 11.06 -9.62 -20.01
CA GLU A 98 10.86 -9.55 -18.56
C GLU A 98 9.70 -8.61 -18.21
N PHE A 99 8.82 -9.06 -17.31
CA PHE A 99 7.73 -8.24 -16.81
C PHE A 99 8.24 -7.27 -15.73
N ARG A 100 7.94 -5.98 -15.89
CA ARG A 100 8.16 -4.95 -14.89
C ARG A 100 6.83 -4.34 -14.44
N VAL A 101 6.77 -4.00 -13.15
CA VAL A 101 5.65 -3.22 -12.59
C VAL A 101 6.18 -1.86 -12.21
N ASP A 102 5.45 -0.83 -12.63
CA ASP A 102 5.65 0.55 -12.18
C ASP A 102 4.41 1.01 -11.42
N ILE A 103 4.61 1.60 -10.24
CA ILE A 103 3.54 2.09 -9.37
C ILE A 103 3.68 3.61 -9.30
N ASP A 104 2.77 4.31 -9.96
CA ASP A 104 2.74 5.77 -9.95
C ASP A 104 2.04 6.25 -8.67
N ARG A 105 2.82 6.96 -7.86
CA ARG A 105 2.41 7.53 -6.56
C ARG A 105 2.14 9.03 -6.63
N SER A 106 1.91 9.58 -7.82
CA SER A 106 1.69 11.02 -8.02
C SER A 106 0.34 11.51 -7.52
N ASN A 107 -0.43 10.69 -6.81
CA ASN A 107 -1.76 11.03 -6.31
C ASN A 107 -1.70 12.32 -5.47
N PRO A 108 -2.27 13.44 -5.95
CA PRO A 108 -2.24 14.72 -5.23
C PRO A 108 -3.04 14.69 -3.92
N ALA A 109 -3.94 13.71 -3.72
CA ALA A 109 -4.59 13.49 -2.43
C ALA A 109 -3.58 13.15 -1.32
N LEU A 110 -2.45 12.51 -1.66
CA LEU A 110 -1.37 12.21 -0.71
C LEU A 110 -0.59 13.46 -0.26
N GLY A 111 -0.56 14.52 -1.06
CA GLY A 111 -0.05 15.82 -0.61
C GLY A 111 -0.85 16.30 0.60
N LEU A 112 -2.17 16.21 0.52
CA LEU A 112 -3.09 16.64 1.57
C LEU A 112 -2.92 15.84 2.88
N TRP A 113 -2.73 14.52 2.80
CA TRP A 113 -2.53 13.66 3.98
C TRP A 113 -1.09 13.64 4.49
N SER A 114 -0.11 14.00 3.64
CA SER A 114 1.29 14.20 4.05
C SER A 114 1.45 15.52 4.82
N ASP A 115 0.69 16.56 4.48
CA ASP A 115 0.62 17.80 5.26
C ASP A 115 -0.03 17.57 6.64
N VAL A 116 -1.01 16.65 6.73
CA VAL A 116 -1.62 16.23 8.00
C VAL A 116 -0.61 15.50 8.92
N LYS A 117 0.53 14.99 8.41
CA LYS A 117 1.60 14.44 9.26
C LYS A 117 2.27 15.48 10.17
N GLN A 118 2.08 16.78 9.94
CA GLN A 118 2.72 17.86 10.71
C GLN A 118 1.80 18.54 11.74
N GLU A 119 0.51 18.25 11.76
CA GLU A 119 -0.45 19.07 12.51
C GLU A 119 -1.36 18.28 13.47
N PHE A 120 -1.02 17.07 13.92
CA PHE A 120 -1.81 16.36 14.94
C PHE A 120 -1.00 15.51 15.92
#